data_AF-A0A350ACW8-F1
#
_entry.id   AF-A0A350ACW8-F1
#
_cell.length_a   1.000
_cell.length_b   1.000
_cell.length_c   1.000
_cell.angle_alpha   90.00
_cell.angle_beta   90.00
_cell.angle_gamma   90.00
#
_symmetry.space_group_name_H-M   'P 1'
#
loop_
_entity.id
_entity.type
_entity.pdbx_description
1 polymer ?
#
loop_
_entity_poly.entity_id
_entity_poly.type
_entity_poly.pdbx_seq_one_letter_code
_entity_poly.pdbx_strand_id
1 'polypeptide(L)'
;MIRNNGDNRYPKGIFLNLKGHVVMRVVGWLSKSVSFGSKGAARGLVAMLFAATVIFGQGPVRMAHASDDPSGPLLHLKGALSQGASPTEITLNAAALAEIAPVSFTTTTIWTNGPQAFKGSSLAGLLKHFNITSGTLLARAVNDYTVEIPVSEIEEGGPMIAFEANGAAMPLRDKGPFWLVYPYDLDERYRSEKVYSRSIWQLVSIEVVP
;
A
#
# COMPACT_ATOMS: atom_id res chain seq x y z
N MET A 1 29.69 11.27 -37.93
CA MET A 1 30.81 12.12 -37.44
C MET A 1 30.27 12.94 -36.28
N ILE A 2 30.02 12.35 -35.10
CA ILE A 2 30.85 12.29 -33.88
C ILE A 2 31.70 13.54 -33.59
N ARG A 3 31.40 14.17 -32.44
CA ARG A 3 32.24 14.78 -31.37
C ARG A 3 31.24 15.43 -30.39
N ASN A 4 30.94 14.94 -29.18
CA ASN A 4 31.70 14.50 -27.99
C ASN A 4 32.69 15.54 -27.44
N ASN A 5 32.34 16.11 -26.27
CA ASN A 5 33.17 16.75 -25.23
C ASN A 5 32.20 17.35 -24.19
N GLY A 6 32.28 17.16 -22.88
CA GLY A 6 33.14 16.38 -21.99
C GLY A 6 32.48 16.46 -20.60
N ASP A 7 32.17 15.33 -19.98
CA ASP A 7 32.86 14.81 -18.78
C ASP A 7 33.32 15.87 -17.77
N ASN A 8 32.68 15.90 -16.59
CA ASN A 8 33.44 15.84 -15.34
C ASN A 8 32.62 15.50 -14.09
N ARG A 9 32.93 14.32 -13.54
CA ARG A 9 33.31 14.06 -12.13
C ARG A 9 32.29 14.32 -11.00
N TYR A 10 31.71 13.22 -10.50
CA TYR A 10 31.53 12.98 -9.05
C TYR A 10 32.23 11.66 -8.64
N PRO A 11 32.81 11.58 -7.42
CA PRO A 11 33.85 10.61 -7.10
C PRO A 11 33.33 9.22 -6.75
N LYS A 12 34.14 8.21 -7.10
CA LYS A 12 34.07 6.84 -6.58
C LYS A 12 34.70 6.78 -5.19
N GLY A 13 34.01 6.14 -4.26
CA GLY A 13 34.51 5.65 -2.97
C GLY A 13 33.33 5.27 -2.08
N ILE A 14 33.32 4.25 -1.22
CA ILE A 14 34.28 3.24 -0.77
C ILE A 14 33.41 2.08 -0.27
N PHE A 15 33.85 0.83 -0.48
CA PHE A 15 33.26 -0.36 0.13
C PHE A 15 33.36 -0.31 1.67
N LEU A 16 32.26 -0.58 2.37
CA LEU A 16 32.29 -1.05 3.77
C LEU A 16 31.19 -2.09 3.98
N ASN A 17 31.64 -3.34 4.00
CA ASN A 17 30.90 -4.50 4.45
C ASN A 17 30.98 -4.54 5.99
N LEU A 18 29.85 -4.46 6.69
CA LEU A 18 29.77 -4.77 8.11
C LEU A 18 28.73 -5.87 8.34
N LYS A 19 29.27 -7.08 8.50
CA LYS A 19 28.61 -8.24 9.09
C LYS A 19 28.31 -7.94 10.57
N GLY A 20 27.05 -7.75 10.92
CA GLY A 20 26.57 -7.82 12.30
C GLY A 20 26.11 -9.24 12.62
N HIS A 21 27.00 -10.05 13.21
CA HIS A 21 26.65 -11.34 13.79
C HIS A 21 26.12 -11.13 15.21
N VAL A 22 24.86 -11.49 15.47
CA VAL A 22 24.36 -11.69 16.84
C VAL A 22 24.57 -13.16 17.21
N VAL A 23 25.52 -13.39 18.10
CA VAL A 23 25.81 -14.70 18.71
C VAL A 23 24.87 -14.87 19.91
N MET A 24 23.83 -15.69 19.76
CA MET A 24 23.00 -16.10 20.89
C MET A 24 23.59 -17.40 21.46
N ARG A 25 24.32 -17.29 22.57
CA ARG A 25 24.79 -18.44 23.37
C ARG A 25 23.65 -18.93 24.26
N VAL A 26 23.05 -20.07 23.93
CA VAL A 26 22.27 -20.86 24.89
C VAL A 26 23.18 -21.98 25.40
N VAL A 27 23.66 -21.79 26.62
CA VAL A 27 24.30 -22.83 27.44
C VAL A 27 23.18 -23.52 28.21
N GLY A 28 23.05 -24.83 28.05
CA GLY A 28 22.11 -25.67 28.80
C GLY A 28 22.55 -27.12 28.72
N TRP A 29 23.39 -27.51 29.68
CA TRP A 29 23.99 -28.84 29.80
C TRP A 29 23.00 -29.87 30.38
N LEU A 30 23.34 -31.12 30.11
CA LEU A 30 22.65 -32.41 30.30
C LEU A 30 22.03 -32.67 31.69
N SER A 31 20.96 -33.48 31.75
CA SER A 31 21.11 -34.92 32.04
C SER A 31 19.77 -35.69 32.04
N LYS A 32 19.77 -36.82 31.33
CA LYS A 32 18.83 -37.94 31.49
C LYS A 32 19.50 -39.00 32.35
N SER A 33 18.81 -39.49 33.39
CA SER A 33 18.90 -40.83 34.02
C SER A 33 18.22 -40.74 35.40
N VAL A 34 17.50 -41.69 35.97
CA VAL A 34 17.22 -43.10 35.71
C VAL A 34 16.06 -43.52 36.65
N SER A 35 15.25 -44.47 36.18
CA SER A 35 14.52 -45.59 36.81
C SER A 35 13.81 -45.53 38.19
N PHE A 36 12.77 -46.36 38.21
CA PHE A 36 11.74 -46.70 39.18
C PHE A 36 12.20 -47.58 40.36
N GLY A 37 11.49 -47.49 41.50
CA GLY A 37 11.24 -48.62 42.41
C GLY A 37 11.46 -48.35 43.91
N SER A 38 10.39 -48.36 44.71
CA SER A 38 10.20 -49.19 45.92
C SER A 38 9.12 -48.61 46.86
N LYS A 39 8.48 -49.53 47.59
CA LYS A 39 7.26 -49.44 48.40
C LYS A 39 7.49 -48.70 49.73
N GLY A 40 6.42 -48.10 50.27
CA GLY A 40 6.19 -48.05 51.72
C GLY A 40 5.90 -46.68 52.37
N ALA A 41 4.65 -46.54 52.81
CA ALA A 41 4.20 -45.85 54.02
C ALA A 41 4.26 -44.31 54.15
N ALA A 42 3.04 -43.76 54.27
CA ALA A 42 2.58 -42.86 55.34
C ALA A 42 2.91 -41.34 55.30
N ARG A 43 1.80 -40.58 55.19
CA ARG A 43 1.50 -39.28 55.84
C ARG A 43 2.19 -38.04 55.29
N GLY A 44 1.39 -37.08 54.80
CA GLY A 44 1.84 -35.70 54.65
C GLY A 44 1.10 -34.91 53.59
N LEU A 45 0.00 -34.31 54.00
CA LEU A 45 -0.74 -33.21 53.39
C LEU A 45 0.15 -32.17 52.65
N VAL A 46 -0.03 -31.99 51.33
CA VAL A 46 0.04 -30.67 50.66
C VAL A 46 -0.89 -30.70 49.43
N ALA A 47 -1.99 -29.95 49.52
CA ALA A 47 -2.80 -29.60 48.37
C ALA A 47 -2.06 -28.55 47.53
N MET A 48 -1.88 -28.80 46.23
CA MET A 48 -1.62 -27.75 45.26
C MET A 48 -2.46 -28.00 44.01
N LEU A 49 -3.56 -27.25 43.94
CA LEU A 49 -4.34 -27.01 42.74
C LEU A 49 -3.42 -26.39 41.66
N PHE A 50 -3.26 -27.05 40.53
CA PHE A 50 -2.93 -26.38 39.28
C PHE A 50 -4.20 -26.29 38.44
N ALA A 51 -4.89 -25.15 38.56
CA ALA A 51 -5.90 -24.76 37.60
C ALA A 51 -5.20 -24.41 36.28
N ALA A 52 -5.39 -25.24 35.25
CA ALA A 52 -4.94 -24.96 33.90
C ALA A 52 -5.92 -23.96 33.24
N THR A 53 -5.57 -22.69 33.23
CA THR A 53 -6.30 -21.68 32.46
C THR A 53 -5.92 -21.82 30.99
N VAL A 54 -6.83 -22.38 30.19
CA VAL A 54 -6.74 -22.35 28.72
C VAL A 54 -7.05 -20.92 28.27
N ILE A 55 -6.01 -20.15 27.98
CA ILE A 55 -6.16 -18.82 27.37
C ILE A 55 -6.45 -19.05 25.88
N PHE A 56 -7.72 -18.89 25.49
CA PHE A 56 -8.09 -18.72 24.09
C PHE A 56 -7.38 -17.49 23.54
N GLY A 57 -6.42 -17.70 22.64
CA GLY A 57 -5.70 -16.64 21.93
C GLY A 57 -6.64 -15.85 21.03
N GLN A 58 -7.29 -14.83 21.59
CA GLN A 58 -7.83 -13.71 20.83
C GLN A 58 -6.65 -12.79 20.50
N GLY A 59 -5.92 -13.10 19.44
CA GLY A 59 -4.97 -12.15 18.87
C GLY A 59 -5.73 -10.87 18.48
N PRO A 60 -5.20 -9.67 18.73
CA PRO A 60 -5.86 -8.44 18.32
C PRO A 60 -5.98 -8.45 16.79
N VAL A 61 -7.22 -8.36 16.31
CA VAL A 61 -7.51 -8.00 14.92
C VAL A 61 -6.87 -6.63 14.69
N ARG A 62 -5.77 -6.58 13.92
CA ARG A 62 -5.19 -5.29 13.51
C ARG A 62 -6.14 -4.66 12.50
N MET A 63 -7.01 -3.77 12.98
CA MET A 63 -7.64 -2.77 12.13
C MET A 63 -6.51 -1.98 11.45
N ALA A 64 -6.57 -1.85 10.12
CA ALA A 64 -5.62 -1.09 9.34
C ALA A 64 -5.39 0.29 9.98
N HIS A 65 -4.15 0.60 10.36
CA HIS A 65 -3.81 1.93 10.86
C HIS A 65 -3.74 2.89 9.68
N ALA A 66 -4.57 3.94 9.74
CA ALA A 66 -4.36 5.15 8.99
C ALA A 66 -2.95 5.70 9.29
N SER A 67 -2.29 6.20 8.24
CA SER A 67 -0.87 6.56 8.13
C SER A 67 -0.14 7.09 9.38
N ASP A 68 1.01 6.50 9.72
CA ASP A 68 1.92 6.91 10.80
C ASP A 68 2.90 8.06 10.40
N ASP A 69 2.86 8.58 9.17
CA ASP A 69 3.65 9.75 8.74
C ASP A 69 2.78 10.76 7.95
N PRO A 70 2.29 11.83 8.61
CA PRO A 70 1.43 12.85 8.01
C PRO A 70 2.20 13.92 7.22
N SER A 71 3.53 13.83 7.09
CA SER A 71 4.34 14.89 6.46
C SER A 71 4.33 14.89 4.93
N GLY A 72 3.80 13.83 4.31
CA GLY A 72 3.69 13.69 2.85
C GLY A 72 2.33 14.11 2.28
N PRO A 73 2.19 14.19 0.94
CA PRO A 73 0.91 14.45 0.29
C PRO A 73 -0.14 13.39 0.66
N LEU A 74 -1.39 13.84 0.86
CA LEU A 74 -2.51 12.99 1.26
C LEU A 74 -3.57 12.95 0.17
N LEU A 75 -4.08 11.74 -0.10
CA LEU A 75 -5.30 11.50 -0.84
C LEU A 75 -6.44 11.30 0.14
N HIS A 76 -7.51 12.07 -0.02
CA HIS A 76 -8.71 12.00 0.81
C HIS A 76 -9.75 11.09 0.15
N LEU A 77 -9.97 9.90 0.69
CA LEU A 77 -11.04 9.00 0.29
C LEU A 77 -12.26 9.26 1.17
N LYS A 78 -13.37 9.68 0.56
CA LYS A 78 -14.61 10.03 1.24
C LYS A 78 -15.74 9.12 0.79
N GLY A 79 -16.65 8.80 1.69
CA GLY A 79 -17.90 8.15 1.31
C GLY A 79 -18.60 7.44 2.45
N ALA A 80 -19.86 7.08 2.23
CA ALA A 80 -20.59 6.17 3.09
C ALA A 80 -20.31 4.74 2.60
N LEU A 81 -19.43 4.02 3.31
CA LEU A 81 -19.06 2.64 2.97
C LEU A 81 -20.17 1.61 3.30
N SER A 82 -21.38 2.07 3.67
CA SER A 82 -22.58 1.25 3.94
C SER A 82 -23.86 2.10 3.88
N GLN A 83 -25.01 1.53 3.50
CA GLN A 83 -26.30 2.23 3.57
C GLN A 83 -26.60 2.65 5.02
N GLY A 84 -26.83 3.95 5.25
CA GLY A 84 -27.11 4.52 6.57
C GLY A 84 -25.88 4.76 7.45
N ALA A 85 -24.67 4.45 6.98
CA ALA A 85 -23.44 4.84 7.66
C ALA A 85 -23.15 6.32 7.42
N SER A 86 -22.64 7.00 8.45
CA SER A 86 -22.12 8.35 8.30
C SER A 86 -20.96 8.36 7.29
N PRO A 87 -20.93 9.32 6.35
CA PRO A 87 -19.78 9.52 5.48
C PRO A 87 -18.51 9.58 6.32
N THR A 88 -17.55 8.74 5.98
CA THR A 88 -16.23 8.69 6.63
C THR A 88 -15.20 9.23 5.66
N GLU A 89 -14.19 9.90 6.20
CA GLU A 89 -13.02 10.35 5.45
C GLU A 89 -11.80 9.59 5.93
N ILE A 90 -11.07 9.00 4.98
CA ILE A 90 -9.82 8.29 5.20
C ILE A 90 -8.74 9.01 4.40
N THR A 91 -7.64 9.35 5.05
CA THR A 91 -6.48 9.95 4.40
C THR A 91 -5.41 8.90 4.13
N LEU A 92 -4.95 8.81 2.88
CA LEU A 92 -3.94 7.87 2.42
C LEU A 92 -2.74 8.65 1.88
N ASN A 93 -1.54 8.40 2.41
CA ASN A 93 -0.30 8.86 1.79
C ASN A 93 0.19 7.83 0.75
N ALA A 94 1.27 8.14 0.03
CA ALA A 94 1.83 7.23 -0.97
C ALA A 94 2.25 5.87 -0.38
N ALA A 95 2.76 5.84 0.85
CA ALA A 95 3.13 4.59 1.53
C ALA A 95 1.90 3.71 1.81
N ALA A 96 0.80 4.29 2.30
CA ALA A 96 -0.45 3.58 2.52
C ALA A 96 -1.05 3.06 1.20
N LEU A 97 -1.00 3.86 0.13
CA LEU A 97 -1.43 3.42 -1.21
C LEU A 97 -0.56 2.27 -1.75
N ALA A 98 0.75 2.27 -1.48
CA ALA A 98 1.65 1.22 -1.92
C ALA A 98 1.37 -0.16 -1.28
N GLU A 99 0.75 -0.17 -0.09
CA GLU A 99 0.32 -1.40 0.59
C GLU A 99 -1.03 -1.94 0.05
N ILE A 100 -1.82 -1.10 -0.62
CA ILE A 100 -3.14 -1.46 -1.14
C ILE A 100 -3.06 -1.73 -2.63
N ALA A 101 -3.12 -3.00 -3.03
CA ALA A 101 -3.15 -3.43 -4.43
C ALA A 101 -2.10 -2.73 -5.33
N PRO A 102 -0.79 -2.82 -5.00
CA PRO A 102 0.26 -2.18 -5.77
C PRO A 102 0.30 -2.71 -7.21
N VAL A 103 0.49 -1.80 -8.15
CA VAL A 103 0.58 -2.11 -9.59
C VAL A 103 1.59 -1.18 -10.27
N SER A 104 2.13 -1.62 -11.40
CA SER A 104 2.99 -0.80 -12.27
C SER A 104 2.73 -1.14 -13.73
N PHE A 105 2.73 -0.12 -14.59
CA PHE A 105 2.70 -0.31 -16.03
C PHE A 105 3.45 0.81 -16.75
N THR A 106 3.81 0.55 -18.01
CA THR A 106 4.38 1.56 -18.92
C THR A 106 3.37 1.91 -19.99
N THR A 107 3.13 3.20 -20.23
CA THR A 107 2.24 3.68 -21.29
C THR A 107 2.70 5.03 -21.82
N THR A 108 2.43 5.32 -23.08
CA THR A 108 2.46 6.68 -23.62
C THR A 108 1.23 7.46 -23.15
N THR A 109 1.37 8.79 -23.07
CA THR A 109 0.25 9.69 -22.77
C THR A 109 0.28 10.89 -23.71
N ILE A 110 -0.85 11.55 -23.92
CA ILE A 110 -0.92 12.77 -24.74
C ILE A 110 -0.32 14.01 -24.03
N TRP A 111 0.05 13.89 -22.75
CA TRP A 111 0.55 14.99 -21.91
C TRP A 111 2.03 14.88 -21.57
N THR A 112 2.70 13.82 -22.04
CA THR A 112 4.11 13.52 -21.77
C THR A 112 4.81 13.06 -23.05
N ASN A 113 6.13 13.24 -23.13
CA ASN A 113 6.90 12.76 -24.28
C ASN A 113 7.36 11.32 -24.08
N GLY A 114 6.97 10.45 -25.00
CA GLY A 114 7.37 9.03 -24.99
C GLY A 114 6.71 8.20 -23.87
N PRO A 115 7.10 6.91 -23.75
CA PRO A 115 6.57 6.01 -22.74
C PRO A 115 6.97 6.43 -21.32
N GLN A 116 6.01 6.38 -20.40
CA GLN A 116 6.20 6.66 -18.98
C GLN A 116 5.98 5.40 -18.16
N ALA A 117 6.87 5.10 -17.21
CA ALA A 117 6.69 3.99 -16.27
C ALA A 117 6.02 4.49 -14.98
N PHE A 118 4.78 4.09 -14.75
CA PHE A 118 4.02 4.46 -13.56
C PHE A 118 4.03 3.36 -12.51
N LYS A 119 4.04 3.76 -11.24
CA LYS A 119 3.80 2.89 -10.09
C LYS A 119 2.78 3.54 -9.16
N GLY A 120 1.85 2.73 -8.69
CA GLY A 120 0.66 3.20 -8.00
C GLY A 120 -0.16 2.09 -7.34
N SER A 121 -1.36 2.45 -6.92
CA SER A 121 -2.38 1.53 -6.42
C SER A 121 -3.47 1.32 -7.47
N SER A 122 -3.89 0.07 -7.71
CA SER A 122 -5.01 -0.24 -8.61
C SER A 122 -6.29 0.40 -8.10
N LEU A 123 -7.02 1.13 -8.95
CA LEU A 123 -8.30 1.72 -8.53
C LEU A 123 -9.32 0.62 -8.19
N ALA A 124 -9.41 -0.43 -9.01
CA ALA A 124 -10.26 -1.59 -8.73
C ALA A 124 -9.88 -2.27 -7.41
N GLY A 125 -8.58 -2.46 -7.16
CA GLY A 125 -8.07 -3.04 -5.93
C GLY A 125 -8.36 -2.19 -4.69
N LEU A 126 -8.28 -0.87 -4.82
CA LEU A 126 -8.64 0.08 -3.76
C LEU A 126 -10.13 -0.01 -3.42
N LEU A 127 -11.01 -0.03 -4.42
CA LEU A 127 -12.45 -0.17 -4.20
C LEU A 127 -12.78 -1.50 -3.50
N LYS A 128 -12.15 -2.59 -3.94
CA LYS A 128 -12.28 -3.90 -3.31
C LYS A 128 -11.81 -3.89 -1.85
N HIS A 129 -10.69 -3.24 -1.55
CA HIS A 129 -10.16 -3.12 -0.19
C HIS A 129 -11.16 -2.46 0.77
N PHE A 130 -11.89 -1.44 0.30
CA PHE A 130 -12.91 -0.72 1.07
C PHE A 130 -14.34 -1.25 0.87
N ASN A 131 -14.51 -2.40 0.22
CA ASN A 131 -15.81 -3.02 -0.10
C ASN A 131 -16.79 -2.08 -0.86
N ILE A 132 -16.26 -1.20 -1.71
CA ILE A 132 -17.06 -0.32 -2.57
C ILE A 132 -17.45 -1.10 -3.83
N THR A 133 -18.76 -1.30 -4.04
CA THR A 133 -19.29 -2.15 -5.12
C THR A 133 -20.25 -1.43 -6.08
N SER A 134 -20.69 -0.22 -5.73
CA SER A 134 -21.64 0.57 -6.51
C SER A 134 -21.44 2.07 -6.28
N GLY A 135 -22.14 2.87 -7.09
CA GLY A 135 -22.11 4.33 -7.02
C GLY A 135 -21.22 4.97 -8.09
N THR A 136 -20.91 6.23 -7.88
CA THR A 136 -20.04 7.04 -8.75
C THR A 136 -18.90 7.60 -7.93
N LEU A 137 -17.68 7.55 -8.48
CA LEU A 137 -16.53 8.23 -7.92
C LEU A 137 -16.46 9.65 -8.45
N LEU A 138 -16.41 10.63 -7.55
CA LEU A 138 -16.07 12.01 -7.83
C LEU A 138 -14.59 12.20 -7.49
N ALA A 139 -13.73 12.19 -8.50
CA ALA A 139 -12.29 12.40 -8.34
C ALA A 139 -11.96 13.87 -8.61
N ARG A 140 -11.33 14.54 -7.64
CA ARG A 140 -11.09 15.99 -7.66
C ARG A 140 -9.61 16.34 -7.51
N ALA A 141 -9.14 17.25 -8.36
CA ALA A 141 -7.79 17.79 -8.33
C ALA A 141 -7.66 19.04 -7.44
N VAL A 142 -6.43 19.46 -7.19
CA VAL A 142 -6.12 20.64 -6.36
C VAL A 142 -6.73 21.96 -6.89
N ASN A 143 -7.04 22.03 -8.19
CA ASN A 143 -7.67 23.19 -8.84
C ASN A 143 -9.20 23.05 -8.96
N ASP A 144 -9.81 22.14 -8.20
CA ASP A 144 -11.24 21.83 -8.17
C ASP A 144 -11.82 21.27 -9.48
N TYR A 145 -10.98 20.95 -10.47
CA TYR A 145 -11.39 20.11 -11.59
C TYR A 145 -11.84 18.75 -11.05
N THR A 146 -13.02 18.30 -11.47
CA THR A 146 -13.66 17.07 -10.97
C THR A 146 -14.12 16.21 -12.14
N VAL A 147 -13.93 14.90 -12.02
CA VAL A 147 -14.36 13.90 -13.00
C VAL A 147 -15.24 12.85 -12.34
N GLU A 148 -16.20 12.34 -13.09
CA GLU A 148 -17.14 11.32 -12.63
C GLU A 148 -16.81 9.95 -13.27
N ILE A 149 -16.68 8.94 -12.41
CA ILE A 149 -16.34 7.57 -12.83
C ILE A 149 -17.33 6.60 -12.17
N PRO A 150 -18.30 6.05 -12.91
CA PRO A 150 -19.18 5.01 -12.40
C PRO A 150 -18.36 3.81 -11.93
N VAL A 151 -18.67 3.28 -10.74
CA VAL A 151 -17.97 2.10 -10.19
C VAL A 151 -18.11 0.88 -11.11
N SER A 152 -19.23 0.78 -11.85
CA SER A 152 -19.47 -0.26 -12.84
C SER A 152 -18.55 -0.22 -14.07
N GLU A 153 -17.87 0.90 -14.32
CA GLU A 153 -16.93 1.06 -15.43
C GLU A 153 -15.47 0.81 -14.99
N ILE A 154 -15.23 0.53 -13.71
CA ILE A 154 -13.90 0.26 -13.17
C ILE A 154 -13.66 -1.25 -13.20
N GLU A 155 -12.57 -1.64 -13.84
CA GLU A 155 -12.21 -3.03 -14.10
C GLU A 155 -10.80 -3.35 -13.62
N GLU A 156 -10.54 -4.64 -13.38
CA GLU A 156 -9.19 -5.13 -13.09
C GLU A 156 -8.26 -4.86 -14.28
N GLY A 157 -7.06 -4.37 -13.98
CA GLY A 157 -6.10 -3.94 -15.01
C GLY A 157 -6.43 -2.60 -15.67
N GLY A 158 -7.47 -1.89 -15.21
CA GLY A 158 -7.81 -0.53 -15.64
C GLY A 158 -6.96 0.55 -14.97
N PRO A 159 -7.56 1.67 -14.52
CA PRO A 159 -6.79 2.80 -14.02
C PRO A 159 -6.10 2.51 -12.69
N MET A 160 -5.00 3.21 -12.45
CA MET A 160 -4.30 3.27 -11.16
C MET A 160 -4.22 4.70 -10.63
N ILE A 161 -4.10 4.83 -9.32
CA ILE A 161 -3.65 6.06 -8.67
C ILE A 161 -2.13 5.99 -8.58
N ALA A 162 -1.45 6.60 -9.55
CA ALA A 162 0.00 6.68 -9.58
C ALA A 162 0.52 7.71 -8.57
N PHE A 163 1.60 7.35 -7.87
CA PHE A 163 2.36 8.25 -6.99
C PHE A 163 3.84 8.35 -7.38
N GLU A 164 4.30 7.47 -8.27
CA GLU A 164 5.62 7.48 -8.88
C GLU A 164 5.51 7.44 -10.41
N ALA A 165 6.37 8.19 -11.08
CA ALA A 165 6.61 8.14 -12.53
C ALA A 165 8.11 8.07 -12.80
N ASN A 166 8.53 7.16 -13.67
CA ASN A 166 9.92 6.91 -14.06
C ASN A 166 10.86 6.71 -12.87
N GLY A 167 10.38 6.02 -11.83
CA GLY A 167 11.16 5.68 -10.62
C GLY A 167 11.31 6.82 -9.61
N ALA A 168 10.60 7.94 -9.78
CA ALA A 168 10.61 9.06 -8.85
C ALA A 168 9.20 9.48 -8.45
N ALA A 169 9.05 10.01 -7.24
CA ALA A 169 7.80 10.62 -6.79
C ALA A 169 7.45 11.82 -7.67
N MET A 170 6.17 11.98 -8.01
CA MET A 170 5.70 13.07 -8.85
C MET A 170 5.55 14.36 -8.02
N PRO A 171 6.26 15.46 -8.34
CA PRO A 171 6.06 16.73 -7.63
C PRO A 171 4.78 17.43 -8.10
N LEU A 172 4.21 18.30 -7.27
CA LEU A 172 2.97 19.03 -7.58
C LEU A 172 3.04 19.80 -8.91
N ARG A 173 4.19 20.42 -9.21
CA ARG A 173 4.42 21.17 -10.46
C ARG A 173 4.52 20.29 -11.71
N ASP A 174 4.63 18.97 -11.53
CA ASP A 174 4.77 18.00 -12.60
C ASP A 174 3.81 16.82 -12.39
N LYS A 175 2.51 17.13 -12.49
CA LYS A 175 1.38 16.18 -12.47
C LYS A 175 1.20 15.37 -11.17
N GLY A 176 2.05 15.55 -10.17
CA GLY A 176 1.90 14.94 -8.85
C GLY A 176 0.95 15.71 -7.93
N PRO A 177 0.80 15.31 -6.66
CA PRO A 177 1.44 14.15 -6.04
C PRO A 177 0.82 12.81 -6.48
N PHE A 178 -0.44 12.84 -6.92
CA PHE A 178 -1.18 11.68 -7.40
C PHE A 178 -1.78 11.94 -8.76
N TRP A 179 -1.79 10.92 -9.61
CA TRP A 179 -2.40 10.96 -10.93
C TRP A 179 -3.22 9.69 -11.16
N LEU A 180 -4.52 9.85 -11.43
CA LEU A 180 -5.32 8.75 -11.96
C LEU A 180 -4.99 8.52 -13.44
N VAL A 181 -4.31 7.41 -13.74
CA VAL A 181 -3.77 7.12 -15.06
C VAL A 181 -4.24 5.75 -15.55
N TYR A 182 -4.58 5.68 -16.84
CA TYR A 182 -5.02 4.46 -17.51
C TYR A 182 -3.87 3.86 -18.34
N PRO A 183 -3.86 2.54 -18.58
CA PRO A 183 -2.86 1.91 -19.43
C PRO A 183 -3.24 2.06 -20.91
N TYR A 184 -3.12 3.28 -21.44
CA TYR A 184 -3.53 3.64 -22.81
C TYR A 184 -2.97 2.73 -23.90
N ASP A 185 -1.74 2.24 -23.71
CA ASP A 185 -1.08 1.40 -24.70
C ASP A 185 -1.57 -0.07 -24.67
N LEU A 186 -2.22 -0.50 -23.60
CA LEU A 186 -2.64 -1.89 -23.39
C LEU A 186 -3.87 -2.25 -24.24
N ASP A 187 -4.84 -1.34 -24.33
CA ASP A 187 -6.11 -1.57 -25.03
C ASP A 187 -6.66 -0.26 -25.61
N GLU A 188 -7.18 -0.31 -26.83
CA GLU A 188 -7.75 0.85 -27.53
C GLU A 188 -8.97 1.45 -26.82
N ARG A 189 -9.68 0.68 -25.98
CA ARG A 189 -10.79 1.19 -25.17
C ARG A 189 -10.38 2.32 -24.22
N TYR A 190 -9.10 2.38 -23.84
CA TYR A 190 -8.56 3.46 -23.03
C TYR A 190 -8.23 4.72 -23.83
N ARG A 191 -8.31 4.69 -25.16
CA ARG A 191 -7.94 5.80 -26.06
C ARG A 191 -9.16 6.59 -26.55
N SER A 192 -10.10 6.87 -25.65
CA SER A 192 -11.27 7.69 -25.93
C SER A 192 -11.19 9.04 -25.19
N GLU A 193 -11.85 10.06 -25.73
CA GLU A 193 -11.93 11.39 -25.10
C GLU A 193 -12.46 11.31 -23.66
N LYS A 194 -13.45 10.44 -23.41
CA LYS A 194 -14.00 10.16 -22.08
C LYS A 194 -12.97 9.60 -21.10
N VAL A 195 -12.08 8.71 -21.55
CA VAL A 195 -11.02 8.15 -20.68
C VAL A 195 -9.92 9.18 -20.46
N TYR A 196 -9.54 9.92 -21.50
CA TYR A 196 -8.55 10.98 -21.36
C TYR A 196 -9.01 12.09 -20.41
N SER A 197 -10.27 12.51 -20.48
CA SER A 197 -10.81 13.53 -19.56
C SER A 197 -10.85 13.04 -18.11
N ARG A 198 -11.04 11.74 -17.88
CA ARG A 198 -10.98 11.13 -16.54
C ARG A 198 -9.57 10.94 -16.00
N SER A 199 -8.52 11.13 -16.81
CA SER A 199 -7.15 11.04 -16.32
C SER A 199 -6.73 12.32 -15.61
N ILE A 200 -6.93 12.32 -14.31
CA ILE A 200 -6.81 13.51 -13.47
C ILE A 200 -5.51 13.51 -12.66
N TRP A 201 -4.64 14.47 -12.93
CA TRP A 201 -3.43 14.73 -12.14
C TRP A 201 -3.68 15.71 -11.00
N GLN A 202 -2.71 15.84 -10.10
CA GLN A 202 -2.87 16.62 -8.85
C GLN A 202 -4.12 16.17 -8.07
N LEU A 203 -4.42 14.87 -8.11
CA LEU A 203 -5.58 14.29 -7.45
C LEU A 203 -5.42 14.43 -5.93
N VAL A 204 -6.43 15.02 -5.28
CA VAL A 204 -6.42 15.24 -3.82
C VAL A 204 -7.57 14.54 -3.11
N SER A 205 -8.68 14.27 -3.79
CA SER A 205 -9.78 13.52 -3.18
C SER A 205 -10.53 12.63 -4.16
N ILE A 206 -11.02 11.50 -3.66
CA ILE A 206 -12.02 10.66 -4.31
C ILE A 206 -13.20 10.54 -3.36
N GLU A 207 -14.38 10.91 -3.81
CA GLU A 207 -15.61 10.74 -3.06
C GLU A 207 -16.52 9.71 -3.72
N VAL A 208 -17.01 8.76 -2.94
CA VAL A 208 -17.99 7.77 -3.39
C VAL A 208 -19.39 8.31 -3.10
N VAL A 209 -20.14 8.59 -4.15
CA VAL A 209 -21.55 8.98 -4.07
C VAL A 209 -22.47 7.83 -4.54
N PRO A 210 -23.63 7.59 -3.90
CA PRO A 210 -24.56 6.54 -4.29
C PRO A 210 -25.08 6.62 -5.73
#